data_AF-A0A3M1AXL7-F1
#
_entry.id   AF-A0A3M1AXL7-F1
#
_cell.length_a   1.000
_cell.length_b   1.000
_cell.length_c   1.000
_cell.angle_alpha   90.00
_cell.angle_beta   90.00
_cell.angle_gamma   90.00
#
_symmetry.space_group_name_H-M   'P 1'
#
loop_
_entity.id
_entity.type
_entity.pdbx_description
1 polymer ?
#
loop_
_entity_poly.entity_id
_entity_poly.type
_entity_poly.pdbx_seq_one_letter_code
_entity_poly.pdbx_strand_id
1 'polypeptide(L)'
;MKLKARILRHALHHLIAGSLLVLISLTGCNRVEQKKDNRIIEPKMVNLNETSHGKLQQLGSGDDAVFLVTLWGTPYEMGKAYGTLLRQQIAEALPNIIKLMAEKSGQPVELLDEVYAQTGPTFPNALLRRCVGWQRVVACPCNRLSGQI
;
A
#
# COMPACT_ATOMS: atom_id res chain seq x y z
N MET A 1 32.43 15.80 -56.69
CA MET A 1 33.22 15.79 -55.42
C MET A 1 32.44 16.17 -54.15
N LYS A 2 31.09 16.29 -54.15
CA LYS A 2 30.30 16.72 -52.97
C LYS A 2 29.85 15.60 -52.01
N LEU A 3 30.00 14.33 -52.38
CA LEU A 3 29.45 13.20 -51.60
C LEU A 3 30.35 12.76 -50.43
N LYS A 4 31.67 12.86 -50.56
CA LYS A 4 32.62 12.46 -49.51
C LYS A 4 32.56 13.34 -48.24
N ALA A 5 32.12 14.60 -48.36
CA ALA A 5 32.07 15.55 -47.24
C ALA A 5 30.83 15.41 -46.33
N ARG A 6 29.81 14.64 -46.72
CA ARG A 6 28.66 14.34 -45.84
C ARG A 6 28.92 13.14 -44.93
N ILE A 7 29.57 12.11 -45.46
CA ILE A 7 29.86 10.87 -44.71
C ILE A 7 30.84 11.14 -43.56
N LEU A 8 31.83 12.01 -43.78
CA LEU A 8 32.81 12.38 -42.75
C LEU A 8 32.19 13.16 -41.56
N ARG A 9 31.11 13.92 -41.80
CA ARG A 9 30.41 14.68 -40.74
C ARG A 9 29.59 13.78 -39.82
N HIS A 10 28.92 12.76 -40.36
CA HIS A 10 28.16 11.83 -39.54
C HIS A 10 29.07 10.95 -38.66
N ALA A 11 30.21 10.50 -39.19
CA ALA A 11 31.18 9.75 -38.40
C ALA A 11 31.74 10.57 -37.21
N LEU A 12 31.99 11.86 -37.41
CA LEU A 12 32.50 12.75 -36.37
C LEU A 12 31.46 13.01 -35.25
N HIS A 13 30.17 13.14 -35.60
CA HIS A 13 29.11 13.33 -34.61
C HIS A 13 28.87 12.09 -33.73
N HIS A 14 28.97 10.88 -34.29
CA HIS A 14 28.82 9.65 -33.50
C HIS A 14 30.01 9.43 -32.54
N LEU A 15 31.22 9.85 -32.94
CA LEU A 15 32.42 9.71 -32.11
C LEU A 15 32.42 10.70 -30.92
N ILE A 16 31.91 11.92 -31.12
CA ILE A 16 31.77 12.93 -30.06
C ILE A 16 30.65 12.56 -29.09
N ALA A 17 29.51 12.05 -29.57
CA ALA A 17 28.39 11.65 -28.72
C ALA A 17 28.72 10.42 -27.84
N GLY A 18 29.51 9.48 -28.34
CA GLY A 18 29.98 8.32 -27.57
C GLY A 18 30.94 8.70 -26.44
N SER A 19 31.83 9.67 -26.68
CA SER A 19 32.81 10.12 -25.67
C SER A 19 32.18 10.91 -24.52
N LEU A 20 31.04 11.58 -24.74
CA LEU A 20 30.36 12.34 -23.69
C LEU A 20 29.58 11.43 -22.73
N LEU A 21 29.07 10.30 -23.21
CA LEU A 21 28.31 9.35 -22.39
C LEU A 21 29.18 8.63 -21.35
N VAL A 22 30.45 8.35 -21.67
CA VAL A 22 31.40 7.68 -20.78
C VAL A 22 31.89 8.59 -19.65
N LEU A 23 31.94 9.91 -19.88
CA LEU A 23 32.37 10.88 -18.87
C LEU A 23 31.30 11.13 -17.78
N ILE A 24 30.00 10.96 -18.10
CA ILE A 24 28.91 11.17 -17.12
C ILE A 24 28.82 10.00 -16.12
N SER A 25 29.25 8.79 -16.50
CA SER A 25 29.21 7.62 -15.62
C SER A 25 30.28 7.60 -14.53
N LEU A 26 31.29 8.49 -14.58
CA LEU A 26 32.41 8.50 -13.63
C LEU A 26 32.29 9.58 -12.53
N THR A 27 31.39 10.55 -12.69
CA THR A 27 31.11 11.54 -11.65
C THR A 27 30.02 11.06 -10.70
N GLY A 28 30.45 10.37 -9.65
CA GLY A 28 29.96 10.65 -8.31
C GLY A 28 28.75 9.87 -7.81
N CYS A 29 28.90 8.56 -7.62
CA CYS A 29 28.28 7.94 -6.44
C CYS A 29 29.01 8.45 -5.19
N ASN A 30 28.72 9.68 -4.76
CA ASN A 30 29.03 10.13 -3.41
C ASN A 30 28.15 9.31 -2.47
N ARG A 31 28.67 8.15 -2.08
CA ARG A 31 28.08 7.32 -1.03
C ARG A 31 28.23 8.11 0.26
N VAL A 32 27.21 8.91 0.58
CA VAL A 32 27.07 9.54 1.89
C VAL A 32 27.08 8.39 2.90
N GLU A 33 28.20 8.23 3.61
CA GLU A 33 28.25 7.39 4.79
C GLU A 33 27.23 7.96 5.77
N GLN A 34 26.04 7.37 5.82
CA GLN A 34 25.12 7.63 6.91
C GLN A 34 25.77 7.07 8.17
N LYS A 35 26.41 7.99 8.91
CA LYS A 35 26.86 7.75 10.27
C LYS A 35 25.65 7.25 11.07
N LYS A 36 25.60 5.94 11.29
CA LYS A 36 24.52 5.27 12.01
C LYS A 36 24.53 5.76 13.45
N ASP A 37 23.75 6.79 13.74
CA ASP A 37 23.52 7.26 15.10
C ASP A 37 22.65 6.20 15.79
N ASN A 38 23.26 5.41 16.68
CA ASN A 38 22.59 4.30 17.39
C ASN A 38 21.65 4.81 18.51
N ARG A 39 21.20 6.07 18.45
CA ARG A 39 20.25 6.60 19.42
C ARG A 39 18.86 6.10 19.07
N ILE A 40 18.29 5.29 19.96
CA ILE A 40 16.85 4.99 19.94
C ILE A 40 16.14 6.27 20.36
N ILE A 41 15.67 7.04 19.38
CA ILE A 41 14.81 8.20 19.63
C ILE A 41 13.42 7.63 19.91
N GLU A 42 12.87 7.86 21.11
CA GLU A 42 11.48 7.50 21.39
C GLU A 42 10.56 8.33 20.46
N PRO A 43 9.84 7.69 19.52
CA PRO A 43 8.99 8.43 18.61
C PRO A 43 7.82 9.04 19.38
N LYS A 44 7.59 10.34 19.17
CA LYS A 44 6.42 11.01 19.73
C LYS A 44 5.15 10.40 19.12
N MET A 45 4.28 9.90 19.99
CA MET A 45 3.01 9.31 19.60
C MET A 45 1.89 10.36 19.63
N VAL A 46 1.17 10.49 18.52
CA VAL A 46 0.04 11.42 18.36
C VAL A 46 -1.24 10.61 18.25
N ASN A 47 -2.24 10.93 19.08
CA ASN A 47 -3.56 10.31 18.98
C ASN A 47 -4.34 10.99 17.86
N LEU A 48 -4.77 10.22 16.86
CA LEU A 48 -5.52 10.74 15.72
C LEU A 48 -7.01 10.55 15.90
N ASN A 49 -7.42 9.36 16.36
CA ASN A 49 -8.83 9.02 16.52
C ASN A 49 -9.01 7.93 17.59
N GLU A 50 -10.21 7.87 18.19
CA GLU A 50 -10.54 6.92 19.24
C GLU A 50 -12.03 6.54 19.19
N THR A 51 -12.33 5.30 19.56
CA THR A 51 -13.67 4.72 19.68
C THR A 51 -13.76 3.97 21.01
N SER A 52 -14.93 3.46 21.37
CA SER A 52 -15.09 2.68 22.61
C SER A 52 -14.24 1.39 22.66
N HIS A 53 -13.79 0.89 21.51
CA HIS A 53 -13.10 -0.41 21.35
C HIS A 53 -11.81 -0.31 20.53
N GLY A 54 -11.26 0.88 20.36
CA GLY A 54 -10.02 1.03 19.63
C GLY A 54 -9.52 2.47 19.52
N LYS A 55 -8.24 2.59 19.21
CA LYS A 55 -7.52 3.85 19.09
C LYS A 55 -6.59 3.82 17.88
N LEU A 56 -6.55 4.91 17.13
CA LEU A 56 -5.62 5.16 16.02
C LEU A 56 -4.60 6.21 16.45
N GLN A 57 -3.33 5.85 16.37
CA GLN A 57 -2.20 6.68 16.75
C GLN A 57 -1.20 6.75 15.61
N GLN A 58 -0.42 7.82 15.55
CA GLN A 58 0.67 7.99 14.61
C GLN A 58 1.99 8.13 15.38
N LEU A 59 3.00 7.39 14.95
CA LEU A 59 4.36 7.47 15.45
C LEU A 59 5.22 8.08 14.34
N GLY A 60 5.99 9.12 14.67
CA GLY A 60 6.82 9.83 13.69
C GLY A 60 6.05 10.83 12.82
N SER A 61 6.71 11.34 11.79
CA SER A 61 6.22 12.42 10.93
C SER A 61 6.76 12.31 9.51
N GLY A 62 6.04 12.87 8.54
CA GLY A 62 6.46 12.83 7.13
C GLY A 62 6.39 11.42 6.55
N ASP A 63 7.36 11.07 5.73
CA ASP A 63 7.42 9.79 5.01
C ASP A 63 7.68 8.59 5.94
N ASP A 64 8.22 8.85 7.14
CA ASP A 64 8.51 7.83 8.17
C ASP A 64 7.37 7.69 9.21
N ALA A 65 6.20 8.25 8.93
CA ALA A 65 5.05 8.12 9.82
C ALA A 65 4.48 6.69 9.79
N VAL A 66 4.31 6.09 10.97
CA VAL A 66 3.69 4.77 11.15
C VAL A 66 2.36 4.93 11.89
N PHE A 67 1.29 4.36 11.34
CA PHE A 67 -0.02 4.33 11.98
C PHE A 67 -0.15 3.06 12.85
N LEU A 68 -0.42 3.25 14.14
CA LEU A 68 -0.68 2.20 15.11
C LEU A 68 -2.18 2.15 15.42
N VAL A 69 -2.79 1.00 15.19
CA VAL A 69 -4.18 0.74 15.56
C VAL A 69 -4.21 -0.25 16.72
N THR A 70 -4.69 0.20 17.87
CA THR A 70 -4.88 -0.63 19.05
C THR A 70 -6.37 -0.93 19.19
N LEU A 71 -6.75 -2.20 19.33
CA LEU A 71 -8.14 -2.66 19.39
C LEU A 71 -8.37 -3.52 20.63
N TRP A 72 -9.55 -3.45 21.22
CA TRP A 72 -9.95 -4.26 22.38
C TRP A 72 -11.44 -4.62 22.34
N GLY A 73 -11.85 -5.59 23.17
CA GLY A 73 -13.23 -6.07 23.23
C GLY A 73 -13.47 -7.38 22.47
N THR A 74 -14.72 -7.67 22.16
CA THR A 74 -15.12 -8.87 21.40
C THR A 74 -14.66 -8.77 19.94
N PRO A 75 -14.52 -9.89 19.22
CA PRO A 75 -14.09 -9.84 17.81
C PRO A 75 -14.98 -8.94 16.94
N TYR A 76 -16.29 -8.93 17.20
CA TYR A 76 -17.24 -8.06 16.51
C TYR A 76 -16.98 -6.57 16.79
N GLU A 77 -16.83 -6.21 18.06
CA GLU A 77 -16.53 -4.82 18.48
C GLU A 77 -15.19 -4.34 17.90
N MET A 78 -14.16 -5.19 17.90
CA MET A 78 -12.88 -4.88 17.29
C MET A 78 -13.01 -4.62 15.79
N GLY A 79 -13.81 -5.43 15.07
CA GLY A 79 -14.07 -5.23 13.65
C GLY A 79 -14.74 -3.89 13.37
N LYS A 80 -15.77 -3.56 14.16
CA LYS A 80 -16.51 -2.30 14.08
C LYS A 80 -15.60 -1.10 14.39
N ALA A 81 -14.77 -1.19 15.42
CA ALA A 81 -13.80 -0.15 15.77
C ALA A 81 -12.78 0.06 14.66
N TYR A 82 -12.17 -1.01 14.15
CA TYR A 82 -11.19 -0.94 13.06
C TYR A 82 -11.76 -0.27 11.81
N GLY A 83 -12.97 -0.71 11.39
CA GLY A 83 -13.62 -0.15 10.21
C GLY A 83 -14.04 1.31 10.39
N THR A 84 -14.34 1.73 11.63
CA THR A 84 -14.64 3.13 11.95
C THR A 84 -13.37 3.98 11.92
N LEU A 85 -12.29 3.51 12.56
CA LEU A 85 -11.01 4.23 12.67
C LEU A 85 -10.35 4.45 11.30
N LEU A 86 -10.45 3.47 10.39
CA LEU A 86 -9.80 3.50 9.08
C LEU A 86 -10.76 3.71 7.90
N ARG A 87 -11.99 4.19 8.18
CA ARG A 87 -13.06 4.27 7.19
C ARG A 87 -12.63 5.00 5.91
N GLN A 88 -11.94 6.12 6.07
CA GLN A 88 -11.52 6.96 4.95
C GLN A 88 -10.45 6.26 4.10
N GLN A 89 -9.40 5.75 4.73
CA GLN A 89 -8.30 5.06 4.05
C GLN A 89 -8.81 3.85 3.28
N ILE A 90 -9.74 3.10 3.87
CA ILE A 90 -10.36 1.94 3.23
C ILE A 90 -11.23 2.37 2.04
N ALA A 91 -12.05 3.40 2.19
CA ALA A 91 -12.92 3.88 1.12
C ALA A 91 -12.12 4.38 -0.09
N GLU A 92 -10.95 4.99 0.14
CA GLU A 92 -10.07 5.49 -0.92
C GLU A 92 -9.27 4.38 -1.60
N ALA A 93 -8.70 3.44 -0.83
CA ALA A 93 -7.77 2.44 -1.37
C ALA A 93 -8.44 1.16 -1.89
N LEU A 94 -9.49 0.68 -1.20
CA LEU A 94 -10.04 -0.65 -1.44
C LEU A 94 -10.62 -0.86 -2.86
N PRO A 95 -11.38 0.09 -3.45
CA PRO A 95 -11.91 -0.10 -4.81
C PRO A 95 -10.82 -0.30 -5.85
N ASN A 96 -9.71 0.45 -5.74
CA ASN A 96 -8.59 0.34 -6.66
C ASN A 96 -7.85 -0.99 -6.49
N ILE A 97 -7.65 -1.45 -5.26
CA ILE A 97 -7.03 -2.75 -4.98
C ILE A 97 -7.87 -3.90 -5.55
N ILE A 98 -9.18 -3.90 -5.31
CA ILE A 98 -10.10 -4.93 -5.85
C ILE A 98 -10.06 -4.94 -7.37
N LYS A 99 -10.14 -3.76 -8.00
CA LYS A 99 -10.06 -3.62 -9.46
C LYS A 99 -8.76 -4.21 -10.00
N LEU A 100 -7.61 -3.82 -9.44
CA LEU A 100 -6.30 -4.32 -9.88
C LEU A 100 -6.15 -5.83 -9.67
N MET A 101 -6.66 -6.38 -8.57
CA MET A 101 -6.64 -7.82 -8.33
C MET A 101 -7.49 -8.58 -9.36
N ALA A 102 -8.68 -8.07 -9.69
CA ALA A 102 -9.55 -8.66 -10.71
C ALA A 102 -8.88 -8.61 -12.10
N GLU A 103 -8.34 -7.45 -12.48
CA GLU A 103 -7.63 -7.26 -13.76
C GLU A 103 -6.41 -8.18 -13.89
N LYS A 104 -5.61 -8.32 -12.82
CA LYS A 104 -4.39 -9.13 -12.85
C LYS A 104 -4.65 -10.63 -12.76
N SER A 105 -5.73 -11.04 -12.11
CA SER A 105 -6.13 -12.46 -12.05
C SER A 105 -6.88 -12.90 -13.30
N GLY A 106 -7.42 -11.97 -14.10
CA GLY A 106 -8.30 -12.27 -15.22
C GLY A 106 -9.64 -12.88 -14.77
N GLN A 107 -10.00 -12.71 -13.51
CA GLN A 107 -11.22 -13.25 -12.92
C GLN A 107 -12.20 -12.12 -12.57
N PRO A 108 -13.52 -12.35 -12.72
CA PRO A 108 -14.53 -11.38 -12.29
C PRO A 108 -14.51 -11.20 -10.77
N VAL A 109 -14.88 -10.01 -10.29
CA VAL A 109 -14.94 -9.71 -8.84
C VAL A 109 -15.97 -10.61 -8.15
N GLU A 110 -17.02 -11.00 -8.87
CA GLU A 110 -18.08 -11.88 -8.42
C GLU A 110 -17.55 -13.27 -7.99
N LEU A 111 -16.44 -13.74 -8.57
CA LEU A 111 -15.81 -14.99 -8.17
C LEU A 111 -15.33 -14.94 -6.71
N LEU A 112 -14.96 -13.77 -6.19
CA LEU A 112 -14.55 -13.63 -4.78
C LEU A 112 -15.69 -13.99 -3.82
N ASP A 113 -16.94 -13.67 -4.17
CA ASP A 113 -18.10 -14.02 -3.37
C ASP A 113 -18.32 -15.55 -3.35
N GLU A 114 -18.09 -16.23 -4.48
CA GLU A 114 -18.19 -17.68 -4.58
C GLU A 114 -17.09 -18.39 -3.78
N VAL A 115 -15.84 -17.94 -3.93
CA VAL A 115 -14.69 -18.45 -3.16
C VAL A 115 -14.93 -18.25 -1.67
N TYR A 116 -15.46 -17.09 -1.29
CA TYR A 116 -15.82 -16.83 0.10
C TYR A 116 -16.92 -17.78 0.59
N ALA A 117 -17.99 -17.99 -0.19
CA ALA A 117 -19.07 -18.90 0.21
C ALA A 117 -18.56 -20.35 0.42
N GLN A 118 -17.60 -20.79 -0.39
CA GLN A 118 -17.00 -22.13 -0.28
C GLN A 118 -16.02 -22.25 0.89
N THR A 119 -15.26 -21.18 1.19
CA THR A 119 -14.21 -21.20 2.23
C THR A 119 -14.72 -20.73 3.60
N GLY A 120 -15.84 -20.02 3.65
CA GLY A 120 -16.49 -19.48 4.84
C GLY A 120 -16.51 -20.43 6.04
N PRO A 121 -16.99 -21.67 5.90
CA PRO A 121 -17.08 -22.64 7.00
C PRO A 121 -15.74 -23.03 7.62
N THR A 122 -14.63 -22.82 6.91
CA THR A 122 -13.28 -23.16 7.39
C THR A 122 -12.63 -22.04 8.20
N PHE A 123 -13.17 -20.81 8.12
CA PHE A 123 -12.61 -19.69 8.86
C PHE A 123 -12.94 -19.79 10.36
N PRO A 124 -11.99 -19.44 11.25
CA PRO A 124 -12.27 -19.33 12.67
C PRO A 124 -13.44 -18.36 12.93
N ASN A 125 -14.40 -18.76 13.77
CA ASN A 125 -15.58 -17.95 14.11
C ASN A 125 -15.23 -16.53 14.60
N ALA A 126 -14.11 -16.38 15.33
CA ALA A 126 -13.64 -15.08 15.79
C ALA A 126 -13.28 -14.15 14.61
N LEU A 127 -12.67 -14.68 13.56
CA LEU A 127 -12.34 -13.92 12.35
C LEU A 127 -13.61 -13.51 11.61
N LEU A 128 -14.56 -14.43 11.42
CA LEU A 128 -15.85 -14.14 10.78
C LEU A 128 -16.60 -13.02 11.51
N ARG A 129 -16.69 -13.10 12.85
CA ARG A 129 -17.33 -12.04 13.66
C ARG A 129 -16.64 -10.69 13.50
N ARG A 130 -15.29 -10.68 13.42
CA ARG A 130 -14.53 -9.45 13.15
C ARG A 130 -14.83 -8.88 11.76
N CYS A 131 -14.86 -9.72 10.73
CA CYS A 131 -15.20 -9.30 9.37
C CYS A 131 -16.61 -8.70 9.30
N VAL A 132 -17.60 -9.31 9.98
CA VAL A 132 -18.97 -8.78 10.03
C VAL A 132 -19.04 -7.43 10.76
N GLY A 133 -18.33 -7.27 11.88
CA GLY A 133 -18.23 -5.99 12.58
C GLY A 133 -17.65 -4.88 11.69
N TRP A 134 -16.64 -5.22 10.90
CA TRP A 134 -15.97 -4.31 9.96
C TRP A 134 -16.88 -3.89 8.78
N GLN A 135 -17.57 -4.85 8.16
CA GLN A 135 -18.48 -4.59 7.05
C GLN A 135 -19.71 -3.75 7.43
N ARG A 136 -20.10 -3.75 8.70
CA ARG A 136 -21.21 -2.91 9.19
C ARG A 136 -20.94 -1.40 9.11
N VAL A 137 -19.67 -1.01 9.07
CA VAL A 137 -19.26 0.41 9.12
C VAL A 137 -18.53 0.87 7.87
N VAL A 138 -17.87 -0.06 7.18
CA VAL A 138 -17.28 0.17 5.87
C VAL A 138 -18.31 -0.19 4.82
N ALA A 139 -18.61 0.72 3.90
CA ALA A 139 -19.41 0.42 2.71
C ALA A 139 -18.61 -0.47 1.74
N CYS A 140 -18.31 -1.69 2.17
CA CYS A 140 -17.66 -2.69 1.35
C CYS A 140 -18.70 -3.31 0.42
N PRO A 141 -18.46 -3.39 -0.89
CA PRO A 141 -19.41 -3.97 -1.85
C PRO A 141 -19.70 -5.46 -1.60
N CYS A 142 -18.91 -6.15 -0.76
CA CYS A 142 -19.14 -7.51 -0.30
C CYS A 142 -20.29 -7.58 0.74
N ASN A 143 -21.51 -7.28 0.30
CA ASN A 143 -22.69 -7.07 1.16
C ASN A 143 -23.34 -8.36 1.72
N ARG A 144 -22.62 -9.47 1.85
CA ARG A 144 -23.24 -10.81 2.01
C ARG A 144 -22.93 -11.56 3.31
N LEU A 145 -22.02 -11.09 4.17
CA LEU A 145 -21.69 -11.84 5.40
C LEU A 145 -22.70 -11.68 6.53
N SER A 146 -23.51 -10.62 6.52
CA SER A 146 -24.47 -10.36 7.59
C SER A 146 -25.65 -11.35 7.62
N GLY A 147 -25.83 -12.17 6.58
CA GLY A 147 -26.88 -13.19 6.51
C GLY A 147 -26.43 -14.61 6.87
N GLN A 148 -25.15 -14.83 7.19
CA GLN A 148 -24.57 -16.17 7.39
C GLN A 148 -24.15 -16.47 8.83
N ILE A 149 -24.35 -15.54 9.78
CA ILE A 149 -24.02 -15.70 11.21
C ILE A 149 -25.27 -15.47 12.07
#